data_AF-A0A484ZFA0-F1
#
_entry.id   AF-A0A484ZFA0-F1
#
_cell.length_a   1.000
_cell.length_b   1.000
_cell.length_c   1.000
_cell.angle_alpha   90.00
_cell.angle_beta   90.00
_cell.angle_gamma   90.00
#
_symmetry.space_group_name_H-M   'P 1'
#
loop_
_entity.id
_entity.type
_entity.pdbx_description
1 polymer ?
#
loop_
_entity_poly.entity_id
_entity_poly.type
_entity_poly.pdbx_seq_one_letter_code
_entity_poly.pdbx_strand_id
1 'polypeptide(L)'
;MLITPALPCPVRTQMMENKPDWANIPFILPEHGPTRRRIDQWFRRYHISNPQIYATVAGHEAIVSMVALGCGIALIPSVVLDNSLKLYVTGFMSPIMLR
;
A
#
# COMPACT_ATOMS: atom_id res chain seq x y z
N MET A 1 -4.67 5.07 4.99
CA MET A 1 -3.69 5.86 4.21
C MET A 1 -2.95 4.88 3.33
N LEU A 2 -2.79 5.17 2.04
CA LEU A 2 -1.97 4.35 1.16
C LEU A 2 -0.53 4.85 1.27
N ILE A 3 0.42 3.93 1.47
CA ILE A 3 1.85 4.20 1.53
C ILE A 3 2.55 3.57 0.33
N THR A 4 3.51 4.30 -0.22
CA THR A 4 4.34 3.92 -1.36
C THR A 4 5.82 4.16 -1.02
N PRO A 5 6.77 3.48 -1.69
CA PRO A 5 8.19 3.76 -1.51
C PRO A 5 8.50 5.24 -1.82
N ALA A 6 9.27 5.91 -0.97
CA ALA A 6 9.68 7.30 -1.23
C ALA A 6 10.72 7.40 -2.34
N LEU A 7 11.63 6.42 -2.40
CA LEU A 7 12.69 6.36 -3.40
C LEU A 7 12.18 5.85 -4.76
N PRO A 8 12.75 6.32 -5.88
CA PRO A 8 12.47 5.77 -7.20
C PRO A 8 12.73 4.26 -7.25
N CYS A 9 11.70 3.50 -7.63
CA CYS A 9 11.76 2.05 -7.82
C CYS A 9 10.64 1.63 -8.77
N PRO A 10 10.66 0.40 -9.33
CA PRO A 10 9.64 -0.07 -10.27
C PRO A 10 8.21 0.08 -9.75
N VAL A 11 7.97 -0.27 -8.48
CA VAL A 11 6.65 -0.14 -7.82
C VAL A 11 6.17 1.31 -7.80
N ARG A 12 7.06 2.25 -7.47
CA ARG A 12 6.75 3.68 -7.46
C ARG A 12 6.45 4.18 -8.87
N THR A 13 7.22 3.75 -9.87
CA THR A 13 7.00 4.14 -11.27
C THR A 13 5.63 3.67 -11.76
N GLN A 14 5.27 2.40 -11.55
CA GLN A 14 3.96 1.84 -11.92
C GLN A 14 2.80 2.58 -11.25
N MET A 15 2.94 2.88 -9.95
CA MET A 15 1.92 3.59 -9.19
C MET A 15 1.73 5.05 -9.66
N MET A 16 2.79 5.68 -10.17
CA MET A 16 2.77 7.08 -10.63
C MET A 16 2.29 7.24 -12.08
N GLU A 17 1.96 6.14 -12.78
CA GLU A 17 1.37 6.21 -14.11
C GLU A 17 0.01 6.93 -14.09
N ASN A 18 -0.37 7.54 -15.22
CA ASN A 18 -1.68 8.20 -15.35
C ASN A 18 -2.86 7.25 -15.09
N LYS A 19 -2.69 5.96 -15.39
CA LYS A 19 -3.66 4.90 -15.14
C LYS A 19 -2.91 3.67 -14.59
N PRO A 20 -2.63 3.63 -13.28
CA PRO A 20 -1.91 2.52 -12.68
C PRO A 20 -2.70 1.23 -12.84
N ASP A 21 -2.03 0.17 -13.27
CA ASP A 21 -2.60 -1.17 -13.27
C ASP A 21 -2.51 -1.79 -11.86
N TRP A 22 -3.56 -1.55 -11.07
CA TRP A 22 -3.65 -2.03 -9.69
C TRP A 22 -3.64 -3.56 -9.56
N ALA A 23 -3.86 -4.34 -10.62
CA ALA A 23 -3.73 -5.79 -10.52
C ALA A 23 -2.24 -6.22 -10.47
N ASN A 24 -1.37 -5.47 -11.14
CA ASN A 24 0.05 -5.78 -11.30
C ASN A 24 0.97 -5.06 -10.31
N ILE A 25 0.45 -4.11 -9.51
CA ILE A 25 1.22 -3.49 -8.44
C ILE A 25 1.24 -4.42 -7.22
N PRO A 26 2.43 -4.76 -6.66
CA PRO A 26 2.52 -5.62 -5.49
C PRO A 26 1.96 -4.95 -4.23
N PHE A 27 1.00 -5.60 -3.58
CA PHE A 27 0.44 -5.20 -2.30
C PHE A 27 1.07 -5.98 -1.15
N ILE A 28 1.38 -5.27 -0.07
CA ILE A 28 1.73 -5.83 1.23
C ILE A 28 0.50 -5.67 2.12
N LEU A 29 -0.04 -6.78 2.60
CA LEU A 29 -1.28 -6.81 3.36
C LEU A 29 -1.02 -7.05 4.85
N PRO A 30 -1.77 -6.40 5.74
CA PRO A 30 -1.86 -6.88 7.11
C PRO A 30 -2.56 -8.24 7.13
N GLU A 31 -2.11 -9.12 8.03
CA GLU A 31 -2.69 -10.45 8.22
C GLU A 31 -4.16 -10.39 8.65
N HIS A 32 -4.46 -9.52 9.61
CA HIS A 32 -5.80 -9.38 10.18
C HIS A 32 -6.15 -7.92 10.49
N GLY A 33 -7.39 -7.71 10.96
CA GLY A 33 -7.85 -6.43 11.51
C GLY A 33 -8.62 -5.54 10.53
N PRO A 34 -9.01 -4.32 10.98
CA PRO A 34 -9.86 -3.41 10.21
C PRO A 34 -9.23 -2.96 8.89
N THR A 35 -7.90 -2.77 8.88
CA THR A 35 -7.14 -2.37 7.70
C THR A 35 -7.25 -3.43 6.61
N ARG A 36 -7.12 -4.73 6.94
CA ARG A 36 -7.29 -5.83 5.98
C ARG A 36 -8.66 -5.78 5.31
N ARG A 37 -9.73 -5.67 6.11
CA ARG A 37 -11.11 -5.59 5.59
C ARG A 37 -11.32 -4.42 4.65
N ARG A 38 -10.73 -3.25 4.95
CA ARG A 38 -10.81 -2.07 4.07
C ARG A 38 -10.12 -2.29 2.73
N ILE A 39 -8.98 -2.97 2.72
CA ILE A 39 -8.28 -3.33 1.48
C ILE A 39 -9.12 -4.29 0.66
N ASP A 40 -9.64 -5.34 1.28
CA ASP A 40 -10.48 -6.34 0.58
C ASP A 40 -11.73 -5.69 -0.03
N GLN A 41 -12.37 -4.76 0.70
CA GLN A 41 -13.51 -3.97 0.18
C GLN A 41 -13.10 -3.07 -0.98
N TRP A 42 -11.92 -2.46 -0.91
CA TRP A 42 -11.38 -1.64 -1.98
C TRP A 42 -11.13 -2.47 -3.25
N PHE A 43 -10.50 -3.64 -3.15
CA PHE A 43 -10.31 -4.53 -4.30
C PHE A 43 -11.65 -4.88 -4.98
N ARG A 44 -12.67 -5.23 -4.18
CA ARG A 44 -14.01 -5.54 -4.71
C ARG A 44 -14.64 -4.33 -5.42
N ARG A 45 -14.58 -3.15 -4.81
CA ARG A 45 -15.18 -1.93 -5.36
C ARG A 45 -14.58 -1.53 -6.70
N TYR A 46 -13.27 -1.75 -6.86
CA TYR A 46 -12.54 -1.43 -8.08
C TYR A 46 -12.40 -2.60 -9.05
N HIS A 47 -13.14 -3.70 -8.81
CA HIS A 47 -13.14 -4.90 -9.66
C HIS A 47 -11.73 -5.49 -9.86
N ILE A 48 -10.85 -5.36 -8.86
CA ILE A 48 -9.53 -5.96 -8.83
C ILE A 48 -9.69 -7.40 -8.34
N SER A 49 -9.86 -8.32 -9.28
CA SER A 49 -10.16 -9.73 -8.99
C SER A 49 -8.93 -10.55 -8.57
N ASN A 50 -7.75 -10.19 -9.06
CA ASN A 50 -6.51 -10.90 -8.78
C ASN A 50 -5.37 -9.91 -8.45
N PRO A 51 -5.43 -9.25 -7.28
CA PRO A 51 -4.38 -8.34 -6.86
C PRO A 51 -3.08 -9.12 -6.63
N GLN A 52 -1.95 -8.58 -7.08
CA GLN A 52 -0.64 -9.15 -6.78
C GLN A 52 -0.30 -8.94 -5.30
N ILE A 53 -0.43 -10.00 -4.49
CA ILE A 53 -0.07 -9.95 -3.07
C ILE A 53 1.40 -10.38 -2.93
N TYR A 54 2.26 -9.44 -2.55
CA TYR A 54 3.68 -9.73 -2.31
C TYR A 54 3.86 -10.49 -0.99
N ALA A 55 3.22 -10.01 0.07
CA ALA A 55 3.31 -10.61 1.39
C ALA A 55 2.10 -10.27 2.25
N THR A 56 1.85 -11.12 3.25
CA THR A 56 0.91 -10.85 4.34
C THR A 56 1.72 -10.81 5.64
N VAL A 57 1.52 -9.76 6.45
CA VAL A 57 2.41 -9.41 7.57
C VAL A 57 1.59 -9.05 8.80
N ALA A 58 1.95 -9.57 9.98
CA ALA A 58 1.21 -9.33 11.22
C ALA A 58 1.40 -7.90 11.78
N GLY A 59 2.60 -7.34 11.68
CA GLY A 59 2.98 -6.07 12.30
C GLY A 59 3.04 -4.90 11.31
N HIS A 60 2.50 -3.74 11.69
CA HIS A 60 2.53 -2.56 10.82
C HIS A 60 3.95 -2.03 10.56
N GLU A 61 4.88 -2.16 11.50
CA GLU A 61 6.27 -1.69 11.32
C GLU A 61 6.97 -2.44 10.18
N ALA A 62 6.84 -3.77 10.16
CA ALA A 62 7.38 -4.60 9.10
C ALA A 62 6.78 -4.25 7.73
N ILE A 63 5.48 -3.94 7.67
CA ILE A 63 4.84 -3.45 6.44
C ILE A 63 5.52 -2.17 5.96
N VAL A 64 5.74 -1.20 6.86
CA VAL A 64 6.38 0.07 6.48
C VAL A 64 7.81 -0.14 5.99
N SER A 65 8.58 -1.02 6.64
CA SER A 65 9.93 -1.38 6.19
C SER A 65 9.93 -2.02 4.79
N MET A 66 8.99 -2.93 4.52
CA MET A 66 8.89 -3.57 3.20
C MET A 66 8.48 -2.59 2.11
N VAL A 67 7.61 -1.63 2.41
CA VAL A 67 7.27 -0.54 1.48
C VAL A 67 8.49 0.37 1.27
N ALA A 68 9.22 0.73 2.31
CA ALA A 68 10.43 1.53 2.21
C ALA A 68 11.51 0.89 1.30
N LEU A 69 11.62 -0.43 1.33
CA LEU A 69 12.54 -1.21 0.50
C LEU A 69 12.06 -1.39 -0.95
N GLY A 70 10.85 -0.95 -1.30
CA GLY A 70 10.32 -1.09 -2.65
C GLY A 70 9.67 -2.44 -2.94
N CYS A 71 9.38 -3.26 -1.93
CA CYS A 71 8.74 -4.57 -2.12
C CYS A 71 7.29 -4.44 -2.61
N GLY A 72 6.61 -3.33 -2.28
CA GLY A 72 5.22 -3.11 -2.64
C GLY A 72 4.62 -1.85 -2.02
N ILE A 73 3.30 -1.74 -2.14
CA ILE A 73 2.48 -0.69 -1.51
C ILE A 73 1.59 -1.29 -0.42
N ALA A 74 1.15 -0.47 0.53
CA ALA A 74 0.27 -0.94 1.61
C ALA A 74 -0.74 0.11 2.05
N LEU A 75 -1.88 -0.34 2.56
CA LEU A 75 -2.75 0.53 3.36
C LEU A 75 -2.42 0.34 4.84
N ILE A 76 -2.22 1.45 5.54
CA ILE A 76 -2.08 1.46 7.00
C ILE A 76 -2.86 2.62 7.63
N PRO A 77 -3.19 2.57 8.93
CA PRO A 77 -3.72 3.71 9.66
C PRO A 77 -2.74 4.89 9.63
N SER A 78 -3.23 6.13 9.51
CA SER A 78 -2.37 7.32 9.44
C SER A 78 -1.54 7.53 10.71
N VAL A 79 -2.05 7.11 11.87
CA VAL A 79 -1.35 7.19 13.17
C VAL A 79 -0.05 6.38 13.20
N VAL A 80 0.10 5.37 12.33
CA VAL A 80 1.31 4.55 12.24
C VAL A 80 2.46 5.29 11.54
N LEU A 81 2.18 6.39 10.84
CA LEU A 81 3.19 7.12 10.04
C LEU A 81 3.99 8.15 10.83
N ASP A 82 3.75 8.31 12.13
CA ASP A 82 4.45 9.34 12.91
C ASP A 82 5.83 8.92 13.45
N ASN A 83 6.64 9.95 13.67
CA ASN A 83 7.98 10.05 14.26
C ASN A 83 9.24 9.67 13.46
N SER A 84 9.26 8.77 12.46
CA SER A 84 10.53 8.54 11.71
C SER A 84 10.39 7.93 10.31
N LEU A 85 9.21 7.45 9.92
CA LEU A 85 9.05 6.63 8.71
C LEU A 85 8.70 7.43 7.45
N LYS A 86 8.28 8.70 7.59
CA LYS A 86 7.94 9.59 6.45
C LYS A 86 9.11 9.84 5.49
N LEU A 87 10.36 9.65 5.94
CA LEU A 87 11.52 9.81 5.08
C LEU A 87 11.65 8.67 4.05
N TYR A 88 11.13 7.48 4.37
CA TYR A 88 11.30 6.27 3.56
C TYR A 88 10.05 5.86 2.80
N VAL A 89 8.87 6.32 3.25
CA VAL A 89 7.60 6.09 2.55
C VAL A 89 6.85 7.40 2.35
N THR A 90 6.27 7.56 1.16
CA THR A 90 5.31 8.65 0.91
C THR A 90 3.92 8.10 1.13
N GLY A 91 3.16 8.73 2.02
CA GLY A 91 1.74 8.42 2.18
C GLY A 91 0.89 9.51 1.54
N PHE A 92 -0.13 9.10 0.79
CA PHE A 92 -1.13 10.01 0.25
C PHE A 92 -2.52 9.46 0.51
N MET A 93 -3.46 10.40 0.66
CA MET A 93 -4.88 10.09 0.59
C MET A 93 -5.20 9.83 -0.87
N SER A 94 -5.13 8.56 -1.30
CA SER A 94 -5.53 8.21 -2.66
C SER A 94 -7.01 8.61 -2.85
N PRO A 95 -7.34 9.45 -3.85
CA PRO A 95 -8.74 9.79 -4.16
C PRO A 95 -9.58 8.54 -4.45
N ILE A 96 -8.93 7.49 -4.95
CA ILE A 96 -9.50 6.16 -5.24
C ILE A 96 -9.87 5.43 -3.95
N MET A 97 -9.28 5.78 -2.80
CA MET A 97 -9.55 5.13 -1.52
C MET A 97 -10.56 5.87 -0.65
N LEU A 98 -10.92 7.11 -1.02
CA LEU A 98 -11.84 7.98 -0.28
C LEU A 98 -13.25 8.04 -0.85
N ARG A 99 -13.47 7.54 -2.06
CA ARG A 99 -14.81 7.45 -2.67
C ARG A 99 -15.44 6.12 -2.40
#